data_AF-A0A2N1V672-F1
#
_entry.id   AF-A0A2N1V672-F1
#
_cell.length_a   1.000
_cell.length_b   1.000
_cell.length_c   1.000
_cell.angle_alpha   90.00
_cell.angle_beta   90.00
_cell.angle_gamma   90.00
#
_symmetry.space_group_name_H-M   'P 1'
#
loop_
_entity.id
_entity.type
_entity.pdbx_description
1 polymer ?
#
loop_
_entity_poly.entity_id
_entity_poly.type
_entity_poly.pdbx_seq_one_letter_code
_entity_poly.pdbx_strand_id
1 'polypeptide(L)'
;MLSKKNSLANLNKKYNIFLVKYIVVIISYYLLLLIPNNFILEQYLRSTAFFSSLIINLFTEGVRNVGDVIMGKNFSVQISFGCEGTEPMILFVAGVLAFDTKIKKKAIGVLSGIVLLYILNLIRIVILFYVGSNDIELFVALHDVYLQLALILIALSMLLFWINYAKK
;
A
#
# COMPACT_ATOMS: atom_id res chain seq x y z
N MET A 1 -26.31 -20.82 -30.58
CA MET A 1 -25.95 -21.35 -29.24
C MET A 1 -24.45 -21.63 -29.08
N LEU A 2 -23.78 -22.30 -30.03
CA LEU A 2 -22.36 -22.67 -29.95
C LEU A 2 -21.39 -21.46 -29.86
N SER A 3 -21.64 -20.38 -30.61
CA SER A 3 -20.84 -19.14 -30.58
C SER A 3 -20.86 -18.44 -29.20
N LYS A 4 -22.03 -18.34 -28.55
CA LYS A 4 -22.14 -17.82 -27.17
C LYS A 4 -21.39 -18.69 -26.16
N LYS A 5 -21.46 -20.03 -26.29
CA LYS A 5 -20.75 -20.97 -25.41
C LYS A 5 -19.23 -20.82 -25.51
N ASN A 6 -18.70 -20.66 -26.72
CA ASN A 6 -17.26 -20.44 -26.95
C ASN A 6 -16.78 -19.06 -26.46
N SER A 7 -17.61 -18.02 -26.61
CA SER A 7 -17.32 -16.68 -26.06
C SER A 7 -17.23 -16.69 -24.53
N LEU A 8 -18.21 -17.30 -23.87
CA LEU A 8 -18.23 -17.45 -22.40
C LEU A 8 -17.04 -18.27 -21.89
N ALA A 9 -16.68 -19.36 -22.58
CA ALA A 9 -15.50 -20.16 -22.23
C ALA A 9 -14.19 -19.35 -22.32
N ASN A 10 -14.03 -18.53 -23.36
CA ASN A 10 -12.87 -17.66 -23.53
C ASN A 10 -12.80 -16.53 -22.48
N LEU A 11 -13.95 -15.95 -22.13
CA LEU A 11 -14.04 -14.95 -21.06
C LEU A 11 -13.64 -15.56 -19.71
N ASN A 12 -14.17 -16.74 -19.37
CA ASN A 12 -13.83 -17.46 -18.14
C ASN A 12 -12.33 -17.79 -18.08
N LYS A 13 -11.73 -18.19 -19.21
CA LYS A 13 -10.28 -18.45 -19.29
C LYS A 13 -9.46 -17.20 -18.97
N LYS A 14 -9.79 -16.05 -19.56
CA LYS A 14 -9.09 -14.77 -19.30
C LYS A 14 -9.24 -14.34 -17.84
N TYR A 15 -10.44 -14.45 -17.30
CA TYR A 15 -10.74 -14.16 -15.90
C TYR A 15 -9.92 -15.04 -14.94
N ASN A 16 -9.87 -16.35 -15.18
CA ASN A 16 -9.09 -17.27 -14.36
C ASN A 16 -7.59 -16.95 -14.39
N ILE A 17 -7.05 -16.60 -15.56
CA ILE A 17 -5.64 -16.19 -15.68
C ILE A 17 -5.36 -14.92 -14.87
N PHE A 18 -6.26 -13.93 -14.92
CA PHE A 18 -6.14 -12.72 -14.12
C PHE A 18 -6.14 -13.06 -12.62
N LEU A 19 -7.11 -13.85 -12.16
CA LEU A 19 -7.21 -14.24 -10.74
C LEU A 19 -5.96 -14.98 -10.25
N VAL A 20 -5.48 -15.96 -11.02
CA VAL A 20 -4.28 -16.72 -10.64
C VAL A 20 -3.07 -15.79 -10.52
N LYS A 21 -2.86 -14.89 -11.49
CA LYS A 21 -1.75 -13.91 -11.41
C LYS A 21 -1.89 -13.00 -10.19
N TYR A 22 -3.10 -12.49 -9.95
CA TYR A 22 -3.39 -11.62 -8.82
C TYR A 22 -3.08 -12.30 -7.48
N ILE A 23 -3.59 -13.53 -7.30
CA ILE A 23 -3.36 -14.35 -6.11
C ILE A 23 -1.88 -14.69 -5.96
N VAL A 24 -1.19 -15.08 -7.03
CA VAL A 24 0.26 -15.41 -6.99
C VAL A 24 1.07 -14.20 -6.53
N VAL A 25 0.79 -12.99 -7.01
CA VAL A 25 1.52 -11.78 -6.59
C VAL A 25 1.27 -11.49 -5.11
N ILE A 26 0.02 -11.61 -4.63
CA ILE A 26 -0.32 -11.40 -3.22
C ILE A 26 0.34 -12.46 -2.33
N ILE A 27 0.26 -13.75 -2.69
CA ILE A 27 0.90 -14.82 -1.93
C ILE A 27 2.41 -14.62 -1.91
N SER A 28 3.03 -14.28 -3.04
CA SER A 28 4.48 -14.03 -3.10
C SER A 28 4.89 -12.89 -2.17
N TYR A 29 4.07 -11.85 -2.07
CA TYR A 29 4.29 -10.76 -1.13
C TYR A 29 4.21 -11.23 0.33
N TYR A 30 3.18 -11.96 0.73
CA TYR A 30 3.09 -12.47 2.10
C TYR A 30 4.19 -13.48 2.42
N LEU A 31 4.60 -14.33 1.47
CA LEU A 31 5.75 -15.22 1.62
C LEU A 31 7.06 -14.45 1.82
N LEU A 32 7.25 -13.33 1.10
CA LEU A 32 8.40 -12.45 1.28
C LEU A 32 8.46 -11.87 2.69
N LEU A 33 7.30 -11.53 3.28
CA LEU A 33 7.23 -11.02 4.65
C LEU A 33 7.54 -12.07 5.73
N LEU A 34 7.37 -13.36 5.42
CA LEU A 34 7.72 -14.45 6.34
C LEU A 34 9.23 -14.70 6.42
N ILE A 35 10.04 -14.09 5.53
CA ILE A 35 11.50 -14.24 5.56
C ILE A 35 12.05 -13.54 6.83
N PRO A 36 12.73 -14.27 7.73
CA PRO A 36 13.36 -13.66 8.90
C PRO A 36 14.43 -12.64 8.49
N ASN A 37 14.53 -11.53 9.24
CA ASN A 37 15.51 -10.45 8.98
C ASN A 37 15.42 -9.93 7.54
N ASN A 38 14.21 -9.70 7.04
CA ASN A 38 14.00 -9.22 5.69
C ASN A 38 14.55 -7.79 5.55
N PHE A 39 15.77 -7.70 5.01
CA PHE A 39 16.47 -6.43 4.79
C PHE A 39 15.64 -5.42 3.99
N ILE A 40 14.87 -5.87 2.99
CA ILE A 40 14.06 -4.98 2.16
C ILE A 40 12.94 -4.36 3.00
N LEU A 41 12.25 -5.18 3.80
CA LEU A 41 11.20 -4.70 4.71
C LEU A 41 11.79 -3.74 5.74
N GLU A 42 12.90 -4.11 6.40
CA GLU A 42 13.55 -3.26 7.38
C GLU A 42 13.94 -1.89 6.80
N GLN A 43 14.51 -1.87 5.59
CA GLN A 43 14.85 -0.60 4.93
C GLN A 43 13.60 0.20 4.55
N TYR A 44 12.52 -0.46 4.14
CA TYR A 44 11.25 0.20 3.88
C TYR A 44 10.67 0.87 5.13
N LEU A 45 10.65 0.15 6.26
CA LEU A 45 10.16 0.68 7.55
C LEU A 45 11.02 1.87 8.01
N ARG A 46 12.35 1.73 7.97
CA ARG A 46 13.29 2.82 8.31
C ARG A 46 13.11 4.05 7.42
N SER A 47 12.96 3.84 6.12
CA SER A 47 12.75 4.93 5.15
C SER A 47 11.45 5.66 5.44
N THR A 48 10.38 4.91 5.72
CA THR A 48 9.08 5.47 6.08
C THR A 48 9.16 6.29 7.37
N ALA A 49 9.85 5.77 8.40
CA ALA A 49 10.06 6.51 9.65
C ALA A 49 10.86 7.79 9.42
N PHE A 50 11.91 7.71 8.61
CA PHE A 50 12.72 8.86 8.24
C PHE A 50 11.89 9.93 7.53
N PHE A 51 11.21 9.61 6.43
CA PHE A 51 10.43 10.60 5.67
C PHE A 51 9.24 11.15 6.46
N SER A 52 8.54 10.31 7.24
CA SER A 52 7.49 10.79 8.13
C SER A 52 8.05 11.74 9.20
N SER A 53 9.21 11.44 9.79
CA SER A 53 9.85 12.34 10.76
C SER A 53 10.26 13.67 10.15
N LEU A 54 10.73 13.70 8.89
CA LEU A 54 11.03 14.94 8.18
C LEU A 54 9.78 15.81 8.03
N ILE A 55 8.66 15.21 7.63
CA ILE A 55 7.38 15.93 7.48
C ILE A 55 6.88 16.45 8.83
N ILE A 56 6.95 15.63 9.89
CA ILE A 56 6.52 16.04 11.24
C ILE A 56 7.38 17.21 11.75
N ASN A 57 8.70 17.19 11.51
CA ASN A 57 9.60 18.27 11.91
C ASN A 57 9.33 19.62 11.23
N LEU A 58 8.54 19.66 10.16
CA LEU A 58 8.09 20.93 9.57
C LEU A 58 7.12 21.68 10.49
N PHE A 59 6.49 21.01 11.44
CA PHE A 59 5.46 21.56 12.32
C PHE A 59 5.70 21.33 13.81
N THR A 60 6.54 20.35 14.18
CA THR A 60 6.88 20.01 15.57
C THR A 60 8.38 19.86 15.75
N GLU A 61 8.97 20.71 16.59
CA GLU A 61 10.41 20.63 16.90
C GLU A 61 10.75 19.42 17.80
N GLY A 62 11.97 18.91 17.65
CA GLY A 62 12.52 17.87 18.52
C GLY A 62 12.04 16.45 18.22
N VAL A 63 11.39 16.23 17.08
CA VAL A 63 11.04 14.88 16.61
C VAL A 63 12.26 14.24 15.97
N ARG A 64 12.59 13.02 16.38
CA ARG A 64 13.73 12.25 15.85
C ARG A 64 13.31 10.82 15.52
N ASN A 65 13.96 10.20 14.55
CA ASN A 65 13.77 8.78 14.27
C ASN A 65 15.00 7.95 14.68
N VAL A 66 14.77 6.76 15.22
CA VAL A 66 15.81 5.74 15.44
C VAL A 66 15.29 4.44 14.84
N GLY A 67 15.88 4.03 13.71
CA GLY A 67 15.36 2.90 12.94
C GLY A 67 13.98 3.21 12.37
N ASP A 68 13.02 2.34 12.69
CA ASP A 68 11.61 2.38 12.35
C ASP A 68 10.74 3.11 13.40
N VAL A 69 11.35 3.66 14.46
CA VAL A 69 10.65 4.37 15.54
C VAL A 69 10.77 5.89 15.35
N ILE A 70 9.65 6.60 15.39
CA ILE A 70 9.58 8.07 15.45
C ILE A 70 9.32 8.48 16.90
N MET A 71 10.20 9.28 17.47
CA MET A 71 10.14 9.76 18.85
C MET A 71 9.89 11.26 18.90
N GLY A 72 8.80 11.67 19.54
CA GLY A 72 8.55 13.02 19.99
C GLY A 72 8.75 13.17 21.50
N LYS A 73 8.41 14.35 22.03
CA LYS A 73 8.58 14.68 23.45
C LYS A 73 7.72 13.83 24.39
N ASN A 74 6.44 13.63 24.03
CA ASN A 74 5.44 12.96 24.87
C ASN A 74 4.86 11.69 24.22
N PHE A 75 5.23 11.40 22.98
CA PHE A 75 4.68 10.30 22.20
C PHE A 75 5.73 9.73 21.27
N SER A 76 5.69 8.41 21.08
CA SER A 76 6.53 7.71 20.12
C SER A 76 5.69 6.68 19.39
N VAL A 77 5.94 6.52 18.09
CA VAL A 77 5.26 5.53 17.25
C VAL A 77 6.30 4.70 16.53
N GLN A 78 6.16 3.37 16.62
CA GLN A 78 6.94 2.43 15.83
C GLN A 78 6.16 2.07 14.56
N ILE A 79 6.84 2.12 13.42
CA ILE A 79 6.27 1.64 12.16
C ILE A 79 6.56 0.15 12.06
N SER A 80 5.57 -0.67 12.41
CA SER A 80 5.60 -2.12 12.26
C SER A 80 4.77 -2.57 11.05
N PHE A 81 4.81 -3.88 10.78
CA PHE A 81 3.86 -4.54 9.89
C PHE A 81 2.41 -4.17 10.27
N GLY A 82 1.58 -3.83 9.28
CA GLY A 82 0.23 -3.27 9.42
C GLY A 82 0.18 -1.73 9.48
N CYS A 83 1.27 -1.06 9.86
CA CYS A 83 1.36 0.41 9.92
C CYS A 83 2.01 1.02 8.68
N GLU A 84 2.82 0.25 7.97
CA GLU A 84 3.71 0.68 6.91
C GLU A 84 3.03 0.91 5.56
N GLY A 85 1.76 0.51 5.41
CA GLY A 85 0.92 0.86 4.25
C GLY A 85 1.23 0.11 2.95
N THR A 86 2.01 -0.96 3.01
CA THR A 86 2.35 -1.87 1.90
C THR A 86 1.18 -2.72 1.41
N GLU A 87 0.20 -3.01 2.28
CA GLU A 87 -0.99 -3.80 1.95
C GLU A 87 -1.84 -3.17 0.81
N PRO A 88 -2.29 -1.91 0.88
CA PRO A 88 -2.99 -1.28 -0.23
C PRO A 88 -2.10 -1.15 -1.48
N MET A 89 -0.79 -0.98 -1.33
CA MET A 89 0.15 -0.96 -2.46
C MET A 89 0.18 -2.29 -3.19
N ILE A 90 0.29 -3.41 -2.48
CA ILE A 90 0.35 -4.72 -3.12
C ILE A 90 -0.98 -5.09 -3.77
N LEU A 91 -2.13 -4.72 -3.17
CA LEU A 91 -3.45 -4.91 -3.78
C LEU A 91 -3.54 -4.18 -5.14
N PHE A 92 -3.08 -2.93 -5.19
CA PHE A 92 -3.03 -2.17 -6.42
C PHE A 92 -2.05 -2.79 -7.44
N VAL A 93 -0.80 -3.07 -7.03
CA VAL A 93 0.27 -3.59 -7.91
C VAL A 93 -0.11 -4.96 -8.47
N ALA A 94 -0.67 -5.85 -7.64
CA ALA A 94 -1.18 -7.15 -8.07
C ALA A 94 -2.24 -6.99 -9.17
N GLY A 95 -3.16 -6.04 -9.00
CA GLY A 95 -4.18 -5.72 -10.01
C GLY A 95 -3.57 -5.27 -11.33
N VAL A 96 -2.59 -4.37 -11.28
CA VAL A 96 -1.88 -3.86 -12.45
C VAL A 96 -1.11 -4.97 -13.19
N LEU A 97 -0.37 -5.80 -12.44
CA LEU A 97 0.44 -6.88 -13.01
C LEU A 97 -0.41 -8.00 -13.59
N ALA A 98 -1.53 -8.32 -12.95
CA ALA A 98 -2.49 -9.33 -13.41
C ALA A 98 -3.23 -8.90 -14.68
N PHE A 99 -3.46 -7.58 -14.86
CA PHE A 99 -4.21 -7.05 -16.01
C PHE A 99 -3.51 -7.33 -17.34
N ASP A 100 -4.26 -7.70 -18.37
CA ASP A 100 -3.71 -8.03 -19.69
C ASP A 100 -3.57 -6.76 -20.56
N THR A 101 -2.39 -6.14 -20.52
CA THR A 101 -2.07 -4.92 -21.27
C THR A 101 -0.57 -4.80 -21.56
N LYS A 102 -0.17 -3.80 -22.36
CA LYS A 102 1.22 -3.53 -22.73
C LYS A 102 2.09 -3.29 -21.49
N ILE A 103 3.31 -3.85 -21.49
CA ILE A 103 4.26 -3.74 -20.35
C ILE A 103 4.55 -2.29 -19.96
N LYS A 104 4.62 -1.36 -20.93
CA LYS A 104 4.82 0.07 -20.67
C LYS A 104 3.72 0.65 -19.77
N LYS A 105 2.46 0.28 -20.00
CA LYS A 105 1.34 0.75 -19.17
C LYS A 105 1.37 0.16 -17.77
N LYS A 106 1.81 -1.10 -17.64
CA LYS A 106 2.02 -1.74 -16.35
C LYS A 106 3.12 -1.03 -15.57
N ALA A 107 4.26 -0.74 -16.19
CA ALA A 107 5.36 -0.03 -15.55
C ALA A 107 4.92 1.36 -15.06
N ILE A 108 4.22 2.13 -15.89
CA ILE A 108 3.67 3.43 -15.49
C ILE A 108 2.70 3.27 -14.31
N GLY A 109 1.80 2.29 -14.38
CA GLY A 109 0.83 2.01 -13.31
C GLY A 109 1.50 1.65 -11.99
N VAL A 110 2.41 0.68 -12.01
CA VAL A 110 3.14 0.23 -10.82
C VAL A 110 3.92 1.40 -10.20
N LEU A 111 4.70 2.14 -11.01
CA LEU A 111 5.50 3.24 -10.49
C LEU A 111 4.64 4.36 -9.91
N SER A 112 3.61 4.81 -10.64
CA SER A 112 2.73 5.88 -10.14
C SER A 112 1.93 5.45 -8.92
N GLY A 113 1.44 4.20 -8.90
CA GLY A 113 0.71 3.64 -7.77
C GLY A 113 1.55 3.54 -6.51
N ILE A 114 2.77 3.00 -6.61
CA ILE A 114 3.71 2.92 -5.48
C ILE A 114 4.01 4.30 -4.94
N VAL A 115 4.36 5.27 -5.80
CA VAL A 115 4.71 6.63 -5.36
C VAL A 115 3.53 7.32 -4.67
N LEU A 116 2.35 7.30 -5.29
CA LEU A 116 1.17 7.97 -4.74
C LEU A 116 0.70 7.35 -3.43
N LEU A 117 0.62 6.02 -3.37
CA LEU A 117 0.21 5.32 -2.15
C LEU A 117 1.26 5.47 -1.04
N TYR A 118 2.55 5.53 -1.39
CA TYR A 118 3.61 5.80 -0.41
C TYR A 118 3.47 7.18 0.22
N ILE A 119 3.25 8.21 -0.61
CA ILE A 119 3.00 9.57 -0.11
C ILE A 119 1.76 9.63 0.78
N LEU A 120 0.67 8.99 0.38
CA LEU A 120 -0.55 8.92 1.19
C LEU A 120 -0.33 8.20 2.52
N ASN A 121 0.50 7.14 2.52
CA ASN A 121 0.88 6.47 3.75
C ASN A 121 1.73 7.36 4.67
N LEU A 122 2.67 8.15 4.12
CA LEU A 122 3.42 9.12 4.92
C LEU A 122 2.48 10.13 5.58
N ILE A 123 1.48 10.65 4.84
CA ILE A 123 0.45 11.55 5.38
C ILE A 123 -0.35 10.86 6.50
N ARG A 124 -0.76 9.59 6.30
CA ARG A 124 -1.44 8.80 7.34
C ARG A 124 -0.61 8.71 8.62
N ILE A 125 0.68 8.41 8.52
CA ILE A 125 1.58 8.30 9.69
C ILE A 125 1.72 9.65 10.40
N VAL A 126 1.82 10.74 9.66
CA VAL A 126 1.86 12.10 10.24
C VAL A 126 0.57 12.39 11.03
N ILE A 127 -0.61 12.09 10.45
CA ILE A 127 -1.90 12.24 11.14
C ILE A 127 -1.93 11.41 12.42
N LEU A 128 -1.55 10.13 12.32
CA LEU A 128 -1.53 9.22 13.45
C LEU A 128 -0.57 9.68 14.55
N PHE A 129 0.60 10.24 14.21
CA PHE A 129 1.52 10.79 15.19
C PHE A 129 0.88 11.91 16.01
N TYR A 130 0.21 12.86 15.35
CA TYR A 130 -0.47 13.96 16.03
C TYR A 130 -1.66 13.48 16.85
N VAL A 131 -2.48 12.58 16.33
CA VAL A 131 -3.60 12.02 17.08
C VAL A 131 -3.10 11.28 18.31
N GLY A 132 -2.13 10.36 18.18
CA GLY A 132 -1.63 9.56 19.28
C GLY A 132 -0.95 10.37 20.38
N SER A 133 -0.38 11.53 20.05
CA SER A 133 0.16 12.46 21.06
C SER A 133 -0.89 13.17 21.91
N ASN A 134 -2.16 13.16 21.50
CA ASN A 134 -3.27 13.81 22.22
C ASN A 134 -4.27 12.78 22.77
N ASP A 135 -4.56 11.72 22.03
CA ASP A 135 -5.58 10.72 22.35
C ASP A 135 -5.18 9.34 21.77
N ILE A 136 -4.83 8.43 22.67
CA ILE A 136 -4.42 7.07 22.30
C ILE A 136 -5.58 6.18 21.86
N GLU A 137 -6.79 6.40 22.39
CA GLU A 137 -7.96 5.61 21.99
C GLU A 137 -8.38 5.97 20.56
N LEU A 138 -8.38 7.26 20.24
CA LEU A 138 -8.63 7.72 18.87
C LEU A 138 -7.54 7.26 17.90
N PHE A 139 -6.27 7.22 18.35
CA PHE A 139 -5.18 6.65 17.56
C PHE A 139 -5.47 5.21 17.15
N VAL A 140 -5.84 4.35 18.09
CA VAL A 140 -6.15 2.94 17.82
C VAL A 140 -7.30 2.82 16.82
N ALA A 141 -8.39 3.57 17.04
CA ALA A 141 -9.54 3.55 16.14
C ALA A 141 -9.18 3.99 14.70
N LEU A 142 -8.44 5.09 14.57
CA LEU A 142 -8.00 5.60 13.26
C LEU A 142 -6.98 4.69 12.58
N HIS A 143 -6.07 4.11 13.36
CA HIS A 143 -4.99 3.27 12.86
C HIS A 143 -5.53 1.96 12.29
N ASP A 144 -6.34 1.24 13.07
CA ASP A 144 -6.78 -0.12 12.76
C ASP A 144 -7.92 -0.16 11.73
N VAL A 145 -8.81 0.83 11.76
CA VAL A 145 -10.05 0.79 10.98
C VAL A 145 -10.09 1.91 9.95
N TYR A 146 -10.17 3.17 10.39
CA TYR A 146 -10.62 4.24 9.50
C TYR A 146 -9.59 4.62 8.43
N LEU A 147 -8.35 4.92 8.83
CA LEU A 147 -7.33 5.37 7.87
C LEU A 147 -6.81 4.20 7.03
N GLN A 148 -6.78 2.98 7.58
CA GLN A 148 -6.42 1.78 6.81
C GLN A 148 -7.48 1.48 5.74
N LEU A 149 -8.76 1.47 6.11
CA LEU A 149 -9.85 1.27 5.16
C LEU A 149 -9.86 2.36 4.09
N ALA A 150 -9.67 3.63 4.47
CA ALA A 150 -9.61 4.74 3.53
C ALA A 150 -8.49 4.53 2.50
N LEU A 151 -7.29 4.12 2.93
CA LEU A 151 -6.16 3.90 2.03
C LEU A 151 -6.41 2.72 1.08
N ILE A 152 -7.05 1.66 1.54
CA ILE A 152 -7.49 0.53 0.68
C ILE A 152 -8.51 1.00 -0.36
N LEU A 153 -9.52 1.77 0.04
CA LEU A 153 -10.52 2.31 -0.90
C LEU A 153 -9.89 3.25 -1.94
N ILE A 154 -8.90 4.04 -1.55
CA ILE A 154 -8.12 4.87 -2.48
C ILE A 154 -7.33 3.99 -3.45
N ALA A 155 -6.65 2.95 -2.98
CA ALA A 155 -5.91 2.02 -3.83
C ALA A 155 -6.83 1.31 -4.85
N LEU A 156 -8.01 0.88 -4.43
CA LEU A 156 -9.02 0.29 -5.32
C LEU A 156 -9.51 1.31 -6.35
N SER A 157 -9.78 2.55 -5.93
CA SER A 157 -10.20 3.64 -6.83
C SER A 157 -9.11 3.96 -7.86
N MET A 158 -7.86 4.04 -7.43
CA MET A 158 -6.70 4.21 -8.30
C MET A 158 -6.57 3.04 -9.30
N LEU A 159 -6.80 1.81 -8.86
CA LEU A 159 -6.76 0.63 -9.73
C LEU A 159 -7.85 0.72 -10.81
N LEU A 160 -9.08 1.07 -10.44
CA LEU A 160 -10.18 1.27 -11.40
C LEU A 160 -9.87 2.37 -12.41
N PHE A 161 -9.33 3.50 -11.96
CA PHE A 161 -8.90 4.58 -12.83
C PHE A 161 -7.78 4.14 -13.78
N TRP A 162 -6.77 3.44 -13.27
CA TRP A 162 -5.69 2.90 -14.08
C TRP A 162 -6.18 1.86 -15.09
N ILE A 163 -7.13 0.98 -14.73
CA ILE A 163 -7.73 0.01 -15.65
C ILE A 163 -8.40 0.73 -16.83
N ASN A 164 -9.10 1.83 -16.57
CA ASN A 164 -9.72 2.63 -17.63
C ASN A 164 -8.67 3.26 -18.57
N TYR A 165 -7.55 3.71 -18.04
CA TYR A 165 -6.39 4.13 -18.84
C TYR A 165 -5.74 2.97 -19.61
N ALA A 166 -5.66 1.78 -18.99
CA ALA A 166 -5.02 0.60 -19.56
C ALA A 166 -5.80 0.04 -20.76
N LYS A 167 -7.13 0.14 -20.75
CA LYS A 167 -8.04 -0.29 -21.82
C LYS A 167 -7.97 0.54 -23.10
N LYS A 168 -7.64 1.84 -23.00
CA LYS A 168 -7.57 2.77 -24.15
C LYS A 168 -6.38 2.48 -25.06
#